data_AF-A0AAE1QA79-F1
#
_entry.id   AF-A0AAE1QA79-F1
#
_cell.length_a   1.000
_cell.length_b   1.000
_cell.length_c   1.000
_cell.angle_alpha   90.00
_cell.angle_beta   90.00
_cell.angle_gamma   90.00
#
_symmetry.space_group_name_H-M   'P 1'
#
loop_
_entity.id
_entity.type
_entity.pdbx_description
1 polymer ?
#
loop_
_entity_poly.entity_id
_entity_poly.type
_entity_poly.pdbx_seq_one_letter_code
_entity_poly.pdbx_strand_id
1 'polypeptide(L)'
;MWEGLGDLTRIEGYLNAQKYINILENILLSIRATAIPAPNPIRFVHDRSPIHTSRIVTEWLAQHQEREVIDWPSKGCVMNPTENVWGMMVRTWDIRDERTREAIEQHARQEWDIMKRNPTYCRRLVEPMPDRLAAVVTSDAGWSKY
;
A
#
# COMPACT_ATOMS: atom_id res chain seq x y z
N MET A 1 -6.12 15.58 1.48
CA MET A 1 -4.80 15.89 2.07
C MET A 1 -3.87 14.75 1.72
N TRP A 2 -2.63 15.02 1.31
CA TRP A 2 -1.65 13.99 0.95
C TRP A 2 -0.60 13.92 2.08
N GLU A 3 -0.93 13.26 3.18
CA GLU A 3 -0.14 13.28 4.44
C GLU A 3 1.21 12.56 4.36
N GLY A 4 1.58 12.02 3.20
CA GLY A 4 2.86 11.35 2.98
C GLY A 4 2.76 9.84 3.08
N LEU A 5 3.92 9.19 3.14
CA LEU A 5 4.03 7.74 3.26
C LEU A 5 3.86 7.31 4.72
N GLY A 6 3.16 6.19 4.92
CA GLY A 6 2.96 5.57 6.23
C GLY A 6 4.20 4.81 6.72
N ASP A 7 3.94 3.68 7.37
CA ASP A 7 4.98 2.82 7.93
C ASP A 7 5.41 1.74 6.93
N LEU A 8 6.70 1.39 6.96
CA LEU A 8 7.30 0.29 6.20
C LEU A 8 7.68 -0.84 7.16
N THR A 9 7.07 -2.01 6.99
CA THR A 9 7.26 -3.17 7.87
C THR A 9 7.90 -4.33 7.11
N ARG A 10 9.04 -4.82 7.61
CA ARG A 10 9.65 -6.08 7.15
C ARG A 10 8.82 -7.26 7.67
N ILE A 11 8.57 -8.23 6.79
CA ILE A 11 7.87 -9.46 7.13
C ILE A 11 8.90 -10.59 7.26
N GLU A 12 8.96 -11.21 8.44
CA GLU A 12 9.77 -12.41 8.63
C GLU A 12 9.04 -13.67 8.13
N GLY A 13 9.72 -14.43 7.27
CA GLY A 13 9.16 -15.60 6.61
C GLY A 13 8.00 -15.24 5.68
N TYR A 14 6.98 -16.10 5.62
CA TYR A 14 5.81 -15.84 4.78
C TYR A 14 4.78 -14.97 5.52
N LEU A 15 4.12 -14.09 4.76
CA LEU A 15 2.91 -13.40 5.22
C LEU A 15 1.76 -14.41 5.30
N ASN A 16 1.00 -14.34 6.38
CA ASN A 16 -0.24 -15.06 6.53
C ASN A 16 -1.32 -14.11 7.07
N ALA A 17 -2.56 -14.58 7.12
CA ALA A 17 -3.70 -13.75 7.51
C ALA A 17 -3.56 -13.15 8.91
N GLN A 18 -3.02 -13.91 9.88
CA GLN A 18 -2.82 -13.41 11.24
C GLN A 18 -1.73 -12.33 11.31
N LYS A 19 -0.58 -12.56 10.65
CA LYS A 19 0.49 -11.56 10.56
C LYS A 19 -0.01 -10.28 9.88
N TYR A 20 -0.84 -10.43 8.84
CA TYR A 20 -1.44 -9.30 8.16
C TYR A 20 -2.34 -8.47 9.09
N ILE A 21 -3.23 -9.13 9.86
CA ILE A 21 -4.06 -8.46 10.88
C ILE A 21 -3.18 -7.68 11.88
N ASN A 22 -2.14 -8.32 12.42
CA ASN A 22 -1.25 -7.68 13.39
C ASN A 22 -0.55 -6.44 12.79
N ILE A 23 -0.18 -6.47 11.51
CA ILE A 23 0.38 -5.32 10.79
C ILE A 23 -0.67 -4.21 10.67
N LEU A 24 -1.90 -4.56 10.27
CA LEU A 24 -2.98 -3.58 10.13
C LEU A 24 -3.32 -2.91 11.46
N GLU A 25 -3.36 -3.64 12.58
CA GLU A 25 -3.58 -3.07 13.90
C GLU A 25 -2.58 -1.96 14.22
N ASN A 26 -1.29 -2.24 14.05
CA ASN A 26 -0.23 -1.28 14.36
C ASN A 26 -0.29 -0.05 13.44
N ILE A 27 -0.44 -0.27 12.13
CA ILE A 27 -0.45 0.82 11.14
C ILE A 27 -1.70 1.69 11.30
N LEU A 28 -2.87 1.08 11.50
CA LEU A 28 -4.12 1.83 11.60
C LEU A 28 -4.20 2.65 12.89
N LEU A 29 -3.65 2.14 14.00
CA LEU A 29 -3.49 2.93 15.22
C LEU A 29 -2.62 4.17 14.98
N SER A 30 -1.50 4.00 14.28
CA SER A 30 -0.59 5.09 13.90
C SER A 30 -1.30 6.13 13.02
N ILE A 31 -2.01 5.69 11.97
CA ILE A 31 -2.76 6.58 11.05
C ILE A 31 -3.87 7.32 11.78
N ARG A 32 -4.61 6.65 12.67
CA ARG A 32 -5.68 7.24 13.48
C ARG A 32 -5.15 8.37 14.37
N ALA A 33 -3.98 8.17 14.97
CA ALA A 33 -3.36 9.15 15.87
C ALA A 33 -2.75 10.34 15.13
N THR A 34 -2.24 10.14 13.91
CA THR A 34 -1.37 11.12 13.23
C THR A 34 -2.00 11.82 12.03
N ALA A 35 -2.91 11.16 11.30
CA ALA A 35 -3.38 11.64 10.00
C ALA A 35 -4.91 11.74 9.90
N ILE A 36 -5.66 10.78 10.44
CA ILE A 36 -7.12 10.72 10.30
C ILE A 36 -7.77 10.58 11.68
N PRO A 37 -7.88 11.67 12.46
CA PRO A 37 -8.50 11.61 13.78
C PRO A 37 -9.99 11.31 13.69
N ALA A 38 -10.53 10.71 14.76
CA ALA A 38 -11.96 10.49 14.90
C ALA A 38 -12.73 11.83 14.82
N PRO A 39 -13.95 11.86 14.26
CA PRO A 39 -14.78 10.72 13.86
C PRO A 39 -14.62 10.32 12.37
N ASN A 40 -13.63 10.84 11.65
CA ASN A 40 -13.54 10.60 10.21
C ASN A 40 -13.25 9.12 9.90
N PRO A 41 -13.96 8.47 8.96
CA PRO A 41 -13.68 7.10 8.59
C PRO A 41 -12.32 6.99 7.89
N ILE A 42 -11.56 5.93 8.20
CA ILE A 42 -10.36 5.60 7.44
C ILE A 42 -10.79 4.83 6.19
N ARG A 43 -10.57 5.42 5.03
CA ARG A 43 -10.77 4.73 3.75
C ARG A 43 -9.55 3.89 3.44
N PHE A 44 -9.74 2.57 3.39
CA PHE A 44 -8.68 1.59 3.24
C PHE A 44 -8.79 0.86 1.91
N VAL A 45 -7.65 0.70 1.24
CA VAL A 45 -7.53 -0.02 -0.03
C VAL A 45 -6.45 -1.09 0.12
N HIS A 46 -6.76 -2.31 -0.31
CA HIS A 46 -5.79 -3.38 -0.50
C HIS A 46 -6.14 -4.20 -1.74
N ASP A 47 -5.17 -4.93 -2.28
CA ASP A 47 -5.43 -5.83 -3.40
C ASP A 47 -6.26 -7.06 -2.97
N ARG A 48 -6.69 -7.85 -3.96
CA ARG A 48 -7.48 -9.07 -3.74
C ARG A 48 -6.62 -10.32 -3.49
N SER A 49 -5.43 -10.18 -2.90
CA SER A 49 -4.62 -11.32 -2.50
C SER A 49 -5.42 -12.29 -1.63
N PRO A 50 -5.25 -13.62 -1.77
CA PRO A 50 -5.97 -14.60 -0.95
C PRO A 50 -5.84 -14.38 0.56
N ILE A 51 -4.72 -13.78 1.01
CA ILE A 51 -4.52 -13.41 2.41
C ILE A 51 -5.48 -12.30 2.82
N HIS A 52 -5.55 -11.24 2.02
CA HIS A 52 -6.36 -10.04 2.25
C HIS A 52 -7.86 -10.33 2.19
N THR A 53 -8.27 -11.27 1.33
CA THR A 53 -9.68 -11.70 1.19
C THR A 53 -10.00 -12.94 2.01
N SER A 54 -9.09 -13.40 2.88
CA SER A 54 -9.35 -14.55 3.73
C SER A 54 -10.45 -14.25 4.74
N ARG A 55 -11.20 -15.29 5.13
CA ARG A 55 -12.34 -15.16 6.05
C ARG A 55 -11.97 -14.41 7.34
N ILE A 56 -10.84 -14.75 7.94
CA ILE A 56 -10.39 -14.13 9.19
C ILE A 56 -10.08 -12.63 9.02
N VAL A 57 -9.49 -12.22 7.90
CA VAL A 57 -9.20 -10.82 7.63
C VAL A 57 -10.49 -10.05 7.36
N THR A 58 -11.40 -10.61 6.57
CA THR A 58 -12.69 -9.96 6.27
C THR A 58 -13.58 -9.83 7.50
N GLU A 59 -13.61 -10.85 8.38
CA GLU A 59 -14.34 -10.80 9.65
C GLU A 59 -13.74 -9.75 10.59
N TRP A 60 -12.40 -9.70 10.69
CA TRP A 60 -11.72 -8.69 11.50
C TRP A 60 -11.98 -7.27 10.97
N LEU A 61 -11.95 -7.04 9.65
CA LEU A 61 -12.28 -5.74 9.05
C LEU A 61 -13.73 -5.32 9.35
N ALA A 62 -14.69 -6.25 9.28
CA ALA A 62 -16.10 -5.96 9.56
C ALA A 62 -16.38 -5.54 11.02
N GLN A 63 -15.55 -5.98 11.96
CA GLN A 63 -15.64 -5.59 13.38
C GLN A 63 -15.11 -4.18 13.65
N HIS A 64 -14.38 -3.58 12.72
CA HIS A 64 -13.75 -2.27 12.87
C HIS A 64 -14.44 -1.22 11.98
N GLN A 65 -15.65 -0.83 12.38
CA GLN A 65 -16.55 0.05 11.62
C GLN A 65 -16.00 1.47 11.39
N GLU A 66 -14.94 1.87 12.08
CA GLU A 66 -14.25 3.14 11.83
C GLU A 66 -13.48 3.16 10.49
N ARG A 67 -13.57 2.07 9.72
CA ARG A 67 -12.86 1.82 8.48
C ARG A 67 -13.84 1.48 7.37
N GLU A 68 -13.62 2.09 6.23
CA GLU A 68 -14.35 1.81 4.99
C GLU A 68 -13.37 1.15 4.02
N VAL A 69 -13.50 -0.16 3.84
CA VAL A 69 -12.72 -0.88 2.83
C VAL A 69 -13.34 -0.59 1.47
N ILE A 70 -12.56 0.01 0.58
CA ILE A 70 -13.00 0.30 -0.79
C ILE A 70 -12.76 -0.94 -1.63
N ASP A 71 -13.80 -1.39 -2.34
CA ASP A 71 -13.69 -2.51 -3.26
C ASP A 71 -12.73 -2.14 -4.41
N TRP A 72 -11.66 -2.92 -4.55
CA TRP A 72 -10.64 -2.70 -5.56
C TRP A 72 -10.85 -3.64 -6.74
N PRO A 73 -10.81 -3.14 -8.00
CA PRO A 73 -11.00 -3.99 -9.16
C PRO A 73 -9.91 -5.07 -9.26
N SER A 74 -10.29 -6.26 -9.70
CA SER A 74 -9.37 -7.42 -9.80
C SER A 74 -8.15 -7.15 -10.69
N LYS A 75 -8.30 -6.34 -11.74
CA LYS A 75 -7.21 -5.89 -12.63
C LYS A 75 -6.51 -4.61 -12.15
N GLY A 76 -6.94 -4.06 -11.01
CA GLY A 76 -6.36 -2.87 -10.39
C GLY A 76 -4.99 -3.09 -9.74
N CYS A 77 -4.47 -4.32 -9.72
CA CYS A 77 -3.12 -4.61 -9.23
C CYS A 77 -2.07 -3.75 -9.95
N VAL A 78 -2.19 -3.60 -11.27
CA VAL A 78 -1.30 -2.75 -12.10
C VAL A 78 -1.41 -1.26 -11.73
N MET A 79 -2.51 -0.84 -11.09
CA MET A 79 -2.75 0.55 -10.73
C MET A 79 -2.54 0.84 -9.25
N ASN A 80 -2.20 -0.14 -8.41
CA ASN A 80 -2.02 0.10 -7.00
C ASN A 80 -0.86 1.11 -6.79
N PRO A 81 -1.09 2.27 -6.16
CA PRO A 81 -0.04 3.26 -5.91
C PRO A 81 1.19 2.66 -5.23
N THR A 82 1.00 1.62 -4.42
CA THR A 82 2.07 0.90 -3.73
C THR A 82 3.02 0.18 -4.71
N GLU A 83 2.55 -0.30 -5.87
CA GLU A 83 3.42 -0.90 -6.89
C GLU A 83 4.37 0.13 -7.50
N ASN A 84 3.94 1.39 -7.66
CA ASN A 84 4.84 2.46 -8.10
C ASN A 84 5.94 2.74 -7.06
N VAL A 85 5.60 2.63 -5.78
CA VAL A 85 6.57 2.79 -4.68
C VAL A 85 7.61 1.66 -4.72
N TRP A 86 7.18 0.41 -4.82
CA TRP A 86 8.09 -0.73 -4.97
C TRP A 86 8.93 -0.64 -6.25
N GLY A 87 8.31 -0.26 -7.37
CA GLY A 87 8.99 -0.07 -8.64
C GLY A 87 10.11 0.96 -8.56
N MET A 88 9.95 2.02 -7.76
CA MET A 88 11.01 2.99 -7.56
C MET A 88 12.16 2.44 -6.72
N MET A 89 11.87 1.73 -5.63
CA MET A 89 12.92 1.10 -4.80
C MET A 89 13.76 0.11 -5.62
N VAL A 90 13.10 -0.69 -6.47
CA VAL A 90 13.79 -1.67 -7.33
C VAL A 90 14.61 -0.99 -8.42
N ARG A 91 14.20 0.18 -8.93
CA ARG A 91 14.95 0.92 -9.95
C ARG A 91 16.28 1.46 -9.44
N THR A 92 16.35 1.82 -8.17
CA THR A 92 17.58 2.33 -7.54
C THR A 92 18.41 1.23 -6.88
N TRP A 93 17.86 0.02 -6.78
CA TRP A 93 18.53 -1.13 -6.19
C TRP A 93 19.66 -1.64 -7.09
N ASP A 94 20.89 -1.70 -6.57
CA ASP A 94 21.99 -2.41 -7.22
C ASP A 94 22.12 -3.84 -6.68
N ILE A 95 21.53 -4.79 -7.42
CA ILE A 95 21.59 -6.23 -7.12
C ILE A 95 23.02 -6.78 -7.06
N ARG A 96 24.02 -6.09 -7.62
CA ARG A 96 25.41 -6.57 -7.60
C ARG A 96 26.05 -6.37 -6.23
N ASP A 97 25.67 -5.30 -5.54
CA ASP A 97 26.26 -4.88 -4.27
C ASP A 97 25.36 -5.25 -3.07
N GLU A 98 24.04 -5.20 -3.25
CA GLU A 98 23.07 -5.37 -2.16
C GLU A 98 22.37 -6.73 -2.26
N ARG A 99 23.06 -7.78 -1.81
CA ARG A 99 22.61 -9.18 -1.98
C ARG A 99 22.04 -9.85 -0.75
N THR A 100 22.29 -9.30 0.44
CA THR A 100 21.79 -9.86 1.70
C THR A 100 20.40 -9.32 2.01
N ARG A 101 19.64 -10.05 2.83
CA ARG A 101 18.32 -9.58 3.27
C ARG A 101 18.42 -8.25 4.00
N GLU A 102 19.48 -8.09 4.77
CA GLU A 102 19.78 -6.89 5.55
C GLU A 102 20.12 -5.71 4.64
N ALA A 103 20.92 -5.93 3.60
CA ALA A 103 21.26 -4.89 2.63
C ALA A 103 20.01 -4.43 1.85
N ILE A 104 19.20 -5.37 1.38
CA ILE A 104 17.95 -5.08 0.66
C ILE A 104 16.96 -4.32 1.56
N GLU A 105 16.83 -4.73 2.83
CA GLU A 105 15.99 -4.02 3.79
C GLU A 105 16.51 -2.60 4.03
N GLN A 106 17.82 -2.44 4.21
CA GLN A 106 18.44 -1.14 4.43
C GLN A 106 18.20 -0.21 3.23
N HIS A 107 18.39 -0.71 2.00
CA HIS A 107 18.09 0.02 0.78
C HIS A 107 16.63 0.45 0.71
N ALA A 108 15.69 -0.49 0.92
CA ALA A 108 14.26 -0.19 0.91
C ALA A 108 13.88 0.88 1.94
N ARG A 109 14.48 0.85 3.14
CA ARG A 109 14.27 1.87 4.19
C ARG A 109 14.84 3.23 3.79
N GLN A 110 16.03 3.27 3.20
CA GLN A 110 16.64 4.52 2.74
C GLN A 110 15.79 5.19 1.66
N GLU A 111 15.35 4.42 0.66
CA GLU A 111 14.46 4.90 -0.40
C GLU A 111 13.12 5.35 0.15
N TRP A 112 12.54 4.60 1.11
CA TRP A 112 11.33 5.01 1.81
C TRP A 112 11.49 6.37 2.51
N ASP A 113 12.59 6.59 3.22
CA ASP A 113 12.86 7.85 3.91
C ASP A 113 13.11 9.02 2.95
N ILE A 114 13.72 8.77 1.79
CA ILE A 114 13.86 9.76 0.72
C ILE A 114 12.48 10.15 0.18
N MET A 115 11.64 9.17 -0.14
CA MET A 115 10.28 9.40 -0.62
C MET A 115 9.41 10.13 0.40
N LYS A 116 9.48 9.72 1.67
CA LYS A 116 8.70 10.29 2.76
C LYS A 116 9.02 11.76 2.99
N ARG A 117 10.27 12.17 2.76
CA ARG A 117 10.71 13.58 2.80
C ARG A 117 10.29 14.40 1.59
N ASN A 118 9.82 13.78 0.51
CA ASN A 118 9.33 14.50 -0.67
C ASN A 118 7.84 14.84 -0.50
N PRO A 119 7.48 16.12 -0.26
CA PRO A 119 6.10 16.51 0.04
C PRO A 119 5.14 16.36 -1.15
N THR A 120 5.68 16.19 -2.37
CA THR A 120 4.88 16.05 -3.59
C THR A 120 4.71 14.61 -4.05
N TYR A 121 5.44 13.66 -3.45
CA TYR A 121 5.52 12.29 -3.95
C TYR A 121 4.17 11.58 -3.86
N CYS A 122 3.56 11.51 -2.67
CA CYS A 122 2.25 10.88 -2.49
C CYS A 122 1.16 11.57 -3.32
N ARG A 123 1.21 12.89 -3.44
CA ARG A 123 0.28 13.63 -4.31
C ARG A 123 0.36 13.14 -5.75
N ARG A 124 1.56 13.06 -6.34
CA ARG A 124 1.75 12.60 -7.72
C ARG A 124 1.34 11.14 -7.95
N LEU A 125 1.40 10.31 -6.91
CA LEU A 125 0.95 8.92 -6.98
C LEU A 125 -0.58 8.80 -6.97
N VAL A 126 -1.26 9.57 -6.11
CA VAL A 126 -2.68 9.34 -5.82
C VAL A 126 -3.60 10.28 -6.60
N GLU A 127 -3.18 11.52 -6.90
CA GLU A 127 -4.00 12.50 -7.64
C GLU A 127 -4.49 11.97 -9.01
N PRO A 128 -3.68 11.25 -9.82
CA PRO A 128 -4.13 10.70 -11.10
C PRO A 128 -4.99 9.43 -10.99
N MET A 129 -5.19 8.87 -9.78
CA MET A 129 -5.83 7.56 -9.62
C MET A 129 -7.27 7.47 -10.11
N PRO A 130 -8.14 8.48 -9.90
CA PRO A 130 -9.49 8.45 -10.46
C PRO A 130 -9.49 8.30 -11.99
N ASP A 131 -8.65 9.07 -12.68
CA ASP A 131 -8.53 9.01 -14.14
C ASP A 131 -7.97 7.66 -14.62
N ARG A 132 -6.97 7.12 -13.90
CA ARG A 132 -6.41 5.79 -14.18
C ARG A 132 -7.46 4.69 -14.01
N LEU A 133 -8.22 4.72 -12.93
CA LEU A 133 -9.30 3.77 -12.67
C LEU A 133 -10.39 3.87 -13.75
N ALA A 134 -10.79 5.08 -14.15
CA ALA A 134 -11.73 5.30 -15.23
C ALA A 134 -11.23 4.75 -16.58
N ALA A 135 -9.94 4.93 -16.88
CA ALA A 135 -9.31 4.38 -18.09
C ALA A 135 -9.33 2.85 -18.11
N VAL A 136 -9.15 2.18 -16.97
CA VAL A 136 -9.23 0.71 -16.90
C VAL A 136 -10.65 0.19 -17.03
N VAL A 137 -11.63 0.88 -16.44
CA VAL A 137 -13.04 0.53 -16.59
C VAL A 137 -13.49 0.70 -18.05
N THR A 138 -13.03 1.75 -18.74
CA THR A 138 -13.42 2.05 -20.13
C THR A 138 -12.68 1.22 -21.19
N SER A 139 -11.48 0.72 -20.89
CA SER A 139 -10.66 -0.06 -21.84
C SER A 139 -11.02 -1.55 -21.92
N ASP A 140 -12.09 -1.99 -21.24
CA ASP A 140 -12.55 -3.39 -21.20
C ASP A 140 -11.41 -4.39 -20.94
N ALA A 141 -10.42 -3.95 -20.16
CA ALA A 141 -9.19 -4.65 -19.83
C ALA A 141 -8.15 -4.92 -20.93
N GLY A 142 -8.09 -4.08 -21.97
CA GLY A 142 -6.86 -3.92 -22.74
C GLY A 142 -5.75 -3.37 -21.84
N TRP A 143 -4.52 -3.89 -21.96
CA TRP A 143 -3.34 -3.39 -21.24
C TRP A 143 -3.17 -1.89 -21.52
N SER A 144 -3.70 -1.04 -20.64
CA SER A 144 -3.33 0.36 -20.63
C SER A 144 -1.83 0.41 -20.34
N LYS A 145 -1.10 1.12 -21.21
CA LYS A 145 0.33 1.36 -21.04
C LYS A 145 0.52 2.11 -19.71
N TYR A 146 0.95 1.38 -18.69
CA TYR A 146 1.43 1.89 -17.41
C TYR A 146 2.93 1.65 -17.31
#